data_AF-D4N074-F1
#
_entry.id   AF-D4N074-F1
#
_cell.length_a   1.000
_cell.length_b   1.000
_cell.length_c   1.000
_cell.angle_alpha   90.00
_cell.angle_beta   90.00
_cell.angle_gamma   90.00
#
_symmetry.space_group_name_H-M   'P 1'
#
loop_
_entity.id
_entity.type
_entity.pdbx_description
1 polymer ?
#
loop_
_entity_poly.entity_id
_entity_poly.type
_entity_poly.pdbx_seq_one_letter_code
_entity_poly.pdbx_strand_id
1 'polypeptide(L)' 'MKEEYYQIGEVSRITGISKDTLHFYTKIGLVTPDYINPENHYHYERAEWVDLAGFCDKNIMGE' A
#
# COMPACT_ATOMS: atom_id res chain seq x y z
N MET A 1 -17.99 -6.85 -3.60
CA MET A 1 -16.54 -7.05 -3.39
C MET A 1 -16.32 -6.95 -1.89
N LYS A 2 -15.63 -7.90 -1.26
CA LYS A 2 -15.28 -7.77 0.16
C LYS A 2 -14.30 -6.60 0.26
N GLU A 3 -14.59 -5.63 1.12
CA GLU A 3 -13.66 -4.56 1.48
C GLU A 3 -12.58 -5.19 2.36
N GLU A 4 -11.62 -5.89 1.72
CA GLU A 4 -10.44 -6.40 2.40
C GLU A 4 -9.43 -5.25 2.51
N TYR A 5 -9.19 -4.84 3.74
CA TYR A 5 -8.15 -3.89 4.09
C TYR A 5 -6.88 -4.66 4.40
N TYR A 6 -5.77 -4.22 3.81
CA TYR A 6 -4.46 -4.79 4.07
C TYR A 6 -3.59 -3.79 4.82
N GLN A 7 -2.81 -4.28 5.77
CA GLN A 7 -1.74 -3.50 6.38
C GLN A 7 -0.54 -3.44 5.44
N ILE A 8 0.26 -2.36 5.51
CA ILE A 8 1.51 -2.21 4.73
C ILE A 8 2.43 -3.44 4.85
N GLY A 9 2.44 -4.10 6.01
CA GLY A 9 3.21 -5.34 6.21
C GLY A 9 2.69 -6.53 5.39
N GLU A 10 1.38 -6.64 5.20
CA GLU A 10 0.75 -7.66 4.36
C GLU A 10 0.97 -7.35 2.89
N VAL A 11 0.80 -6.08 2.50
CA VAL A 11 1.08 -5.59 1.14
C VAL A 11 2.52 -5.91 0.75
N SER A 12 3.49 -5.58 1.62
CA SER A 12 4.91 -5.88 1.40
C SER A 12 5.17 -7.37 1.18
N ARG A 13 4.47 -8.25 1.89
CA ARG A 13 4.62 -9.70 1.76
C ARG A 13 3.98 -10.24 0.48
N ILE A 14 2.87 -9.65 0.03
CA ILE A 14 2.14 -10.05 -1.18
C ILE A 14 2.87 -9.59 -2.43
N THR A 15 3.31 -8.33 -2.46
CA THR A 15 3.89 -7.70 -3.65
C THR A 15 5.40 -7.89 -3.74
N GLY A 16 6.07 -8.17 -2.62
CA GLY A 16 7.53 -8.18 -2.52
C GLY A 16 8.15 -6.79 -2.38
N ILE A 17 7.34 -5.74 -2.40
CA ILE A 17 7.79 -4.35 -2.27
C ILE A 17 8.23 -4.10 -0.82
N SER A 18 9.33 -3.37 -0.64
CA SER A 18 9.79 -2.99 0.70
C SER A 18 8.77 -2.08 1.41
N LYS A 19 8.65 -2.20 2.73
CA LYS A 19 7.78 -1.31 3.52
C LYS A 19 8.15 0.16 3.35
N ASP A 20 9.45 0.47 3.18
CA ASP A 20 9.93 1.83 2.96
C ASP A 20 9.47 2.41 1.62
N THR A 21 9.46 1.59 0.56
CA THR A 21 8.91 1.97 -0.75
C THR A 21 7.39 2.22 -0.65
N LEU A 22 6.66 1.37 0.07
CA LEU A 22 5.22 1.58 0.30
C LEU A 22 4.96 2.87 1.09
N HIS A 23 5.72 3.14 2.16
CA HIS A 23 5.63 4.42 2.88
C HIS A 23 5.97 5.62 1.99
N PHE A 24 6.93 5.48 1.07
CA PHE A 24 7.23 6.52 0.10
C PHE A 24 6.04 6.77 -0.83
N TYR A 25 5.40 5.72 -1.35
CA TYR A 25 4.18 5.82 -2.16
C TYR A 25 3.03 6.48 -1.38
N THR A 26 2.88 6.15 -0.09
CA THR A 26 1.92 6.84 0.77
C THR A 26 2.25 8.31 0.94
N LYS A 27 3.52 8.65 1.18
CA LYS A 27 3.99 10.01 1.42
C LYS A 27 3.82 10.92 0.20
N ILE A 28 4.02 10.41 -1.00
CA ILE A 28 3.83 11.17 -2.25
C ILE A 28 2.37 11.20 -2.70
N GLY A 29 1.46 10.51 -1.99
CA GLY A 29 0.04 10.42 -2.33
C GLY A 29 -0.27 9.48 -3.49
N LEU A 30 0.68 8.61 -3.87
CA LEU A 30 0.47 7.58 -4.90
C LEU A 30 -0.45 6.47 -4.38
N VAL A 31 -0.35 6.15 -3.09
CA VAL A 31 -1.28 5.28 -2.37
C VAL A 31 -1.87 6.08 -1.22
N THR A 32 -3.19 6.23 -1.17
CA THR A 32 -3.83 6.97 -0.08
C THR A 32 -4.60 6.00 0.81
N PRO A 33 -4.29 5.92 2.12
CA PRO A 33 -5.02 5.04 3.02
C PRO A 33 -6.43 5.57 3.18
N ASP A 34 -7.41 4.71 2.89
CA ASP A 34 -8.83 5.03 3.00
C ASP A 34 -9.28 5.20 4.45
N TYR A 35 -8.55 4.59 5.38
CA TYR A 35 -8.84 4.67 6.81
C TYR A 35 -7.57 4.72 7.65
N ILE A 36 -7.50 5.71 8.52
CA ILE A 36 -6.48 5.83 9.57
C ILE A 36 -7.18 5.55 10.89
N ASN A 37 -6.81 4.47 11.56
CA ASN A 37 -7.37 4.16 12.86
C ASN A 37 -6.86 5.19 13.89
N PRO A 38 -7.75 5.96 14.55
CA PRO A 38 -7.35 7.03 15.46
C PRO A 38 -6.75 6.54 16.78
N GLU A 39 -6.93 5.27 17.14
CA GLU A 39 -6.46 4.72 18.43
C GLU A 39 -5.03 4.16 18.34
N ASN A 40 -4.63 3.62 17.19
CA ASN A 40 -3.33 2.99 17.02
C ASN A 40 -2.51 3.54 15.84
N HIS A 41 -3.05 4.52 15.11
CA HIS A 41 -2.43 5.17 13.96
C HIS A 41 -2.06 4.21 12.82
N TYR A 42 -2.68 3.02 12.77
CA TYR A 42 -2.48 2.09 11.67
C TYR A 42 -3.30 2.53 10.44
N HIS A 43 -2.63 2.43 9.30
CA HIS A 43 -3.16 2.78 7.99
C HIS A 43 -3.68 1.51 7.32
N TYR A 44 -4.95 1.54 6.91
CA TYR A 44 -5.62 0.42 6.25
C TYR A 44 -5.84 0.78 4.78
N GLU A 45 -5.21 0.02 3.90
CA GLU A 45 -5.25 0.23 2.45
C GLU A 45 -6.27 -0.72 1.83
N ARG A 46 -7.17 -0.22 0.95
CA ARG A 46 -8.04 -1.09 0.15
C ARG A 46 -7.20 -1.98 -0.76
N ALA A 47 -7.71 -3.18 -1.04
CA ALA A 47 -7.14 -4.13 -2.01
C ALA A 47 -6.72 -3.49 -3.35
N GLU A 48 -7.49 -2.50 -3.84
CA GLU A 48 -7.20 -1.76 -5.08
C GLU A 48 -5.82 -1.06 -5.07
N TRP A 49 -5.37 -0.60 -3.90
CA TRP A 49 -4.08 0.07 -3.76
C TRP A 49 -2.90 -0.90 -3.76
N VAL A 50 -3.12 -2.16 -3.37
CA VAL A 50 -2.12 -3.24 -3.42
C VAL A 50 -1.75 -3.53 -4.87
N ASP A 51 -2.75 -3.64 -5.73
CA ASP A 51 -2.56 -3.88 -7.16
C ASP A 51 -1.88 -2.67 -7.83
N LEU A 52 -2.27 -1.45 -7.47
CA LEU A 52 -1.65 -0.22 -7.99
C LEU A 52 -0.18 -0.09 -7.56
N ALA A 53 0.13 -0.37 -6.30
CA ALA A 53 1.51 -0.36 -5.82
C ALA A 53 2.37 -1.38 -6.57
N GLY A 54 1.85 -2.60 -6.77
CA GLY A 54 2.51 -3.63 -7.58
C GLY A 54 2.71 -3.25 -9.04
N PHE A 55 1.74 -2.55 -9.64
CA PHE A 55 1.84 -2.06 -11.01
C PHE A 55 2.83 -0.90 -11.14
N CYS A 56 2.77 0.08 -10.22
CA CYS A 56 3.66 1.23 -10.21
C CYS A 56 5.11 0.82 -9.97
N ASP A 57 5.39 -0.11 -9.05
CA ASP A 57 6.75 -0.60 -8.82
C ASP A 57 7.34 -1.22 -10.10
N LYS A 58 6.58 -2.10 -10.77
CA LYS A 58 7.00 -2.73 -12.04
C LYS A 58 7.16 -1.76 -13.22
N ASN A 59 6.45 -0.63 -13.24
CA ASN A 59 6.46 0.30 -14.38
C ASN A 59 7.26 1.59 -14.14
N ILE A 60 7.49 2.00 -12.88
CA ILE A 60 8.19 3.24 -12.51
C ILE A 60 9.64 2.94 -12.11
N MET A 61 9.91 1.78 -11.50
CA MET A 61 11.26 1.43 -11.03
C MET A 61 12.10 0.67 -12.07
N GLY A 62 11.50 0.25 -13.19
CA GLY A 62 12.20 -0.27 -14.37
C GLY A 62 13.04 -1.52 -14.08
N GLU A 63 12.40 -2.68 -14.07
CA GLU A 63 13.04 -3.95 -14.43
C GLU A 63 12.46 -4.46 -15.75
#